data_AF-A0A1F8C1C3-F1
#
_entry.id   AF-A0A1F8C1C3-F1
#
_cell.length_a   1.000
_cell.length_b   1.000
_cell.length_c   1.000
_cell.angle_alpha   90.00
_cell.angle_beta   90.00
_cell.angle_gamma   90.00
#
_symmetry.space_group_name_H-M   'P 1'
#
loop_
_entity.id
_entity.type
_entity.pdbx_description
1 polymer ?
#
loop_
_entity_poly.entity_id
_entity_poly.type
_entity_poly.pdbx_seq_one_letter_code
_entity_poly.pdbx_strand_id
1 'polypeptide(L)' 'MPITKTAKRALRVSGRKAAVNTTTRTKLEIALRKAKKTKTVKAISKAFSAIDRAAKKRLIHKNKAARIKSQLLL' A
#
# COMPACT_ATOMS: atom_id res chain seq x y z
N MET A 1 8.51 -25.86 -7.38
CA MET A 1 7.40 -26.59 -6.72
C MET A 1 7.74 -26.82 -5.26
N PRO A 2 6.83 -26.55 -4.31
CA PRO A 2 7.08 -26.83 -2.90
C PRO A 2 7.06 -28.34 -2.63
N ILE A 3 8.17 -28.89 -2.14
CA ILE A 3 8.34 -30.32 -1.90
C ILE A 3 7.81 -30.70 -0.52
N THR A 4 8.20 -29.95 0.51
CA THR A 4 7.79 -30.19 1.90
C THR A 4 6.36 -29.71 2.19
N LYS A 5 5.70 -30.30 3.20
CA LYS A 5 4.36 -29.89 3.65
C LYS A 5 4.33 -28.42 4.08
N THR A 6 5.40 -27.95 4.74
CA THR A 6 5.58 -26.55 5.17
C THR A 6 5.69 -25.61 3.97
N ALA A 7 6.45 -25.97 2.93
CA ALA A 7 6.56 -25.17 1.71
C ALA A 7 5.21 -25.07 0.97
N LYS A 8 4.44 -26.17 0.89
CA LYS A 8 3.09 -26.17 0.26
C LYS A 8 2.14 -25.23 1.02
N ARG A 9 2.21 -25.22 2.36
CA ARG A 9 1.45 -24.29 3.21
C ARG A 9 1.89 -22.85 3.01
N ALA A 10 3.20 -22.59 2.98
CA ALA A 10 3.76 -21.26 2.77
C ALA A 10 3.31 -20.66 1.42
N LEU A 11 3.32 -21.46 0.34
CA LEU A 11 2.85 -21.02 -0.97
C LEU A 11 1.38 -20.55 -0.95
N ARG A 12 0.49 -21.36 -0.36
CA ARG A 12 -0.94 -20.99 -0.21
C ARG A 12 -1.13 -19.71 0.59
N VAL A 13 -0.43 -19.58 1.72
CA VAL A 13 -0.50 -18.39 2.58
C VAL A 13 0.05 -17.15 1.85
N SER A 14 1.15 -17.31 1.12
CA SER A 14 1.74 -16.23 0.31
C SER A 14 0.77 -15.74 -0.76
N GLY A 15 0.10 -16.65 -1.49
CA GLY A 15 -0.90 -16.27 -2.49
C GLY A 15 -2.06 -15.46 -1.91
N ARG A 16 -2.61 -15.88 -0.76
CA ARG A 16 -3.66 -15.13 -0.07
C ARG A 16 -3.19 -13.74 0.36
N LYS A 17 -1.98 -13.64 0.93
CA LYS A 17 -1.38 -12.36 1.33
C LYS A 17 -1.15 -11.45 0.12
N ALA A 18 -0.67 -12.01 -0.99
CA ALA A 18 -0.43 -11.28 -2.22
C ALA A 18 -1.71 -10.64 -2.76
N ALA A 19 -2.82 -11.37 -2.84
CA ALA A 19 -4.11 -10.84 -3.30
C ALA A 19 -4.58 -9.62 -2.46
N VAL A 20 -4.51 -9.73 -1.13
CA VAL A 20 -4.90 -8.63 -0.22
C VAL A 20 -3.94 -7.44 -0.33
N ASN A 21 -2.63 -7.70 -0.48
CA ASN A 21 -1.63 -6.65 -0.63
C ASN A 21 -1.77 -5.92 -1.97
N THR A 22 -2.04 -6.64 -3.06
CA THR A 22 -2.26 -6.06 -4.39
C THR A 22 -3.46 -5.12 -4.38
N THR A 23 -4.60 -5.53 -3.83
CA THR A 23 -5.78 -4.65 -3.74
C THR A 23 -5.55 -3.40 -2.89
N THR A 24 -4.74 -3.50 -1.83
CA THR A 24 -4.38 -2.34 -1.01
C THR A 24 -3.39 -1.42 -1.74
N ARG A 25 -2.44 -2.00 -2.49
CA ARG A 25 -1.47 -1.26 -3.31
C ARG A 25 -2.15 -0.48 -4.42
N THR A 26 -3.07 -1.09 -5.16
CA THR A 26 -3.80 -0.41 -6.25
C THR A 26 -4.64 0.75 -5.72
N LYS A 27 -5.33 0.58 -4.58
CA LYS A 27 -6.06 1.67 -3.92
C LYS A 27 -5.16 2.84 -3.53
N LEU A 28 -3.97 2.55 -3.01
CA LEU A 28 -2.98 3.57 -2.67
C LEU A 28 -2.48 4.31 -3.91
N GLU A 29 -2.14 3.59 -4.99
CA GLU A 29 -1.70 4.19 -6.25
C GLU A 29 -2.77 5.10 -6.86
N ILE A 30 -4.03 4.68 -6.88
CA ILE A 30 -5.15 5.50 -7.37
C ILE A 30 -5.29 6.77 -6.53
N ALA A 31 -5.22 6.65 -5.20
CA ALA A 31 -5.30 7.81 -4.30
C ALA A 31 -4.14 8.79 -4.54
N LEU A 32 -2.91 8.29 -4.74
CA LEU A 32 -1.75 9.10 -5.05
C LEU A 32 -1.88 9.79 -6.42
N ARG A 33 -2.32 9.08 -7.46
CA ARG A 33 -2.54 9.68 -8.79
C ARG A 33 -3.59 10.79 -8.74
N LYS A 34 -4.68 10.58 -8.00
CA LYS A 34 -5.74 11.60 -7.82
C LYS A 34 -5.24 12.82 -7.05
N ALA A 35 -4.50 12.61 -5.97
CA ALA A 35 -3.93 13.71 -5.18
C ALA A 35 -2.93 14.55 -5.99
N LYS A 36 -2.05 13.90 -6.77
CA LYS A 36 -1.10 14.60 -7.65
C LYS A 36 -1.77 15.44 -8.75
N LYS A 37 -2.87 14.94 -9.34
CA LYS A 37 -3.58 15.65 -10.43
C LYS A 37 -4.45 16.80 -9.95
N THR A 38 -5.22 16.59 -8.89
CA THR A 38 -6.27 17.53 -8.49
C THR A 38 -5.85 18.52 -7.41
N LYS A 39 -4.78 18.22 -6.64
CA LYS A 39 -4.27 19.02 -5.52
C LYS A 39 -5.35 19.62 -4.59
N THR A 40 -6.51 18.96 -4.49
CA THR A 40 -7.61 19.41 -3.61
C THR A 40 -7.39 18.89 -2.20
N VAL A 41 -7.79 19.68 -1.19
CA VAL A 41 -7.67 19.32 0.23
C VAL A 41 -8.33 17.96 0.53
N LYS A 42 -9.49 17.68 -0.08
CA LYS A 42 -10.20 16.40 0.07
C LYS A 42 -9.43 15.21 -0.52
N ALA A 43 -8.84 15.37 -1.71
CA ALA A 43 -8.05 14.32 -2.34
C ALA A 43 -6.75 14.04 -1.57
N ILE A 44 -6.12 15.10 -1.07
CA ILE A 44 -4.91 15.02 -0.25
C ILE A 44 -5.21 14.29 1.07
N SER A 45 -6.24 14.70 1.83
CA SER A 45 -6.63 14.03 3.08
C SER A 45 -6.92 12.53 2.88
N LYS A 46 -7.59 12.17 1.78
CA LYS A 46 -7.85 10.77 1.41
C LYS A 46 -6.57 10.00 1.10
N ALA A 47 -5.60 10.64 0.43
CA ALA A 47 -4.29 10.05 0.15
C ALA A 47 -3.47 9.86 1.44
N PHE A 48 -3.41 10.85 2.34
CA PHE A 48 -2.76 10.73 3.65
C PHE A 48 -3.32 9.54 4.45
N SER A 49 -4.64 9.46 4.57
CA SER A 49 -5.32 8.34 5.25
C SER A 49 -5.00 6.98 4.62
N ALA A 50 -4.84 6.91 3.29
CA ALA A 50 -4.48 5.67 2.60
C ALA A 50 -3.01 5.28 2.84
N ILE A 51 -2.10 6.26 2.83
CA ILE A 51 -0.66 6.08 3.13
C ILE A 51 -0.48 5.53 4.54
N ASP A 52 -1.16 6.11 5.53
CA ASP A 52 -1.02 5.71 6.93
C ASP A 52 -1.54 4.30 7.18
N ARG A 53 -2.68 3.94 6.57
CA ARG A 53 -3.20 2.57 6.62
C ARG A 53 -2.25 1.57 5.97
N ALA A 54 -1.59 1.94 4.87
CA ALA A 54 -0.60 1.09 4.21
C ALA A 54 0.68 0.93 5.06
N ALA A 55 1.11 1.98 5.76
CA ALA A 55 2.25 1.94 6.68
C ALA A 55 1.95 1.06 7.91
N LYS A 56 0.75 1.22 8.52
CA LYS A 56 0.31 0.41 9.66
C LYS A 56 0.28 -1.09 9.32
N LYS A 57 -0.16 -1.44 8.12
CA LYS A 57 -0.19 -2.82 7.61
C LYS A 57 1.17 -3.33 7.12
N ARG A 58 2.25 -2.54 7.29
CA ARG A 58 3.61 -2.85 6.81
C ARG A 58 3.70 -3.13 5.30
N LEU A 59 2.74 -2.61 4.52
CA LEU A 59 2.78 -2.70 3.06
C LEU A 59 3.83 -1.75 2.47
N ILE A 60 4.03 -0.61 3.12
CA ILE A 60 5.11 0.33 2.86
C ILE A 60 5.88 0.60 4.16
N HIS A 61 7.18 0.83 4.04
CA HIS A 61 7.99 1.22 5.20
C HIS A 61 7.58 2.60 5.71
N LYS A 62 7.70 2.83 7.04
CA LYS A 62 7.38 4.13 7.68
C LYS A 62 8.11 5.31 7.03
N ASN A 63 9.39 5.14 6.68
CA ASN A 63 10.17 6.18 6.00
C ASN A 63 9.68 6.46 4.59
N LYS A 64 9.20 5.42 3.87
CA LYS A 64 8.59 5.60 2.55
C LYS A 64 7.28 6.35 2.65
N ALA A 65 6.46 6.05 3.67
CA ALA A 65 5.24 6.79 3.94
C ALA A 65 5.53 8.28 4.22
N ALA A 66 6.48 8.58 5.12
CA ALA A 66 6.89 9.94 5.43
C ALA A 66 7.39 10.70 4.20
N ARG A 67 8.23 10.06 3.36
CA ARG A 67 8.71 10.66 2.11
C ARG A 67 7.58 10.99 1.14
N ILE A 68 6.63 10.08 0.95
CA ILE A 68 5.49 10.30 0.04
C ILE A 68 4.59 11.43 0.56
N LYS A 69 4.39 11.52 1.88
CA LYS A 69 3.67 12.63 2.51
C LYS A 69 4.34 13.97 2.25
N SER A 70 5.66 14.05 2.44
CA SER A 70 6.45 15.25 2.16
C SER A 70 6.35 15.68 0.70
N GLN A 71 6.38 14.72 -0.24
CA GLN A 71 6.24 14.97 -1.68
C GLN A 71 4.83 15.35 -2.14
N LEU A 72 3.82 15.22 -1.29
CA LEU A 72 2.45 15.67 -1.60
C LEU A 72 2.17 17.08 -1.06
N LEU A 73 2.98 17.53 -0.10
CA LEU A 73 2.91 18.86 0.50
C LEU A 73 3.77 19.88 -0.26
N LEU A 74 4.91 19.44 -0.80
CA LEU A 74 5.72 20.14 -1.81
C LEU A 74 5.08 20.02 -3.19
#